data_AF-A0A1Q5EHT7-F1
#
_entry.id   AF-A0A1Q5EHT7-F1
#
_cell.length_a   1.000
_cell.length_b   1.000
_cell.length_c   1.000
_cell.angle_alpha   90.00
_cell.angle_beta   90.00
_cell.angle_gamma   90.00
#
_symmetry.space_group_name_H-M   'P 1'
#
loop_
_entity.id
_entity.type
_entity.pdbx_description
1 polymer ?
#
loop_
_entity_poly.entity_id
_entity_poly.type
_entity_poly.pdbx_seq_one_letter_code
_entity_poly.pdbx_strand_id
1 'polypeptide(L)'
;MRFLIVGEGEDDDAIDVDLLLGRCAAAEGLFADPPPPPREVLVLRGCAPGLAAGRLGPAVLVGLSEAGREYSWELLDAEVLVVGPHSADPTLVDVVVGAAIGEVDDFRLAQDPCERFELLGGRDEPPTTCAEVTGLPVASAEPARLPVRLIGCEPTEPLRAKLDGGYLGWPAYTQLWALDDTGRVMARFHTGLAVDRVRPSVLGGGLLDLLLSVPPGDLPGSAAREAWQRWQQGPPEEPGSWRGLSVAAKREWQSLALYRRDPGPDRPGGDYHLAGAGVEDETGLHCALGEAVNGPGGYYGREWNGFKDCFGGGFGPVPPFTLVWHDFVATERELAAGAGGAPGAGRAGQDGRSGYPEELARLMESRGIRVVRA
;
A
#
# COMPACT_ATOMS: atom_id res chain seq x y z
N MET A 1 9.48 -19.41 -10.14
CA MET A 1 10.10 -18.26 -9.44
C MET A 1 11.11 -18.75 -8.41
N ARG A 2 12.33 -18.22 -8.47
CA ARG A 2 13.42 -18.49 -7.50
C ARG A 2 13.58 -17.31 -6.56
N PHE A 3 14.24 -17.53 -5.43
CA PHE A 3 14.41 -16.49 -4.41
C PHE A 3 15.83 -16.42 -3.87
N LEU A 4 16.23 -15.22 -3.45
CA LEU A 4 17.47 -14.96 -2.71
C LEU A 4 17.11 -14.44 -1.33
N ILE A 5 17.81 -14.94 -0.32
CA ILE A 5 17.79 -14.35 1.03
C ILE A 5 18.99 -13.40 1.09
N VAL A 6 18.73 -12.13 1.35
CA VAL A 6 19.74 -11.07 1.37
C VAL A 6 19.64 -10.31 2.69
N GLY A 7 20.75 -10.14 3.39
CA GLY A 7 20.83 -9.33 4.60
C GLY A 7 21.93 -8.29 4.49
N GLU A 8 22.11 -7.50 5.53
CA GLU A 8 23.27 -6.61 5.67
C GLU A 8 24.44 -7.38 6.30
N GLY A 9 25.66 -7.08 5.86
CA GLY A 9 26.87 -7.59 6.51
C GLY A 9 27.04 -7.02 7.93
N GLU A 10 27.55 -7.81 8.87
CA GLU A 10 27.81 -7.38 10.26
C GLU A 10 29.08 -6.50 10.41
N ASP A 11 29.75 -6.12 9.31
CA ASP A 11 30.99 -5.33 9.37
C ASP A 11 30.68 -3.83 9.50
N ASP A 12 31.00 -3.26 10.68
CA ASP A 12 30.81 -1.85 11.06
C ASP A 12 31.44 -0.83 10.09
N ASP A 13 32.37 -1.25 9.22
CA ASP A 13 33.11 -0.39 8.29
C ASP A 13 32.56 -0.41 6.85
N ALA A 14 31.59 -1.27 6.55
CA ALA A 14 31.01 -1.43 5.21
C ALA A 14 29.51 -1.09 5.20
N ILE A 15 29.21 0.21 5.18
CA ILE A 15 27.86 0.71 4.93
C ILE A 15 27.37 0.17 3.56
N ASP A 16 26.20 -0.46 3.55
CA ASP A 16 25.40 -0.86 2.37
C ASP A 16 26.01 -1.90 1.39
N VAL A 17 26.55 -3.03 1.87
CA VAL A 17 26.79 -4.19 0.99
C VAL A 17 25.79 -5.32 1.25
N ASP A 18 24.95 -5.58 0.24
CA ASP A 18 24.03 -6.72 0.20
C ASP A 18 24.79 -8.05 0.38
N LEU A 19 24.57 -8.72 1.52
CA LEU A 19 25.15 -10.01 1.82
C LEU A 19 24.19 -11.13 1.40
N LEU A 20 24.62 -11.98 0.47
CA LEU A 20 23.84 -13.16 0.08
C LEU A 20 23.88 -14.23 1.18
N LEU A 21 22.73 -14.48 1.79
CA LEU A 21 22.53 -15.45 2.87
C LEU A 21 22.05 -16.81 2.36
N GLY A 22 21.37 -16.85 1.22
CA GLY A 22 20.93 -18.13 0.65
C GLY A 22 20.17 -18.01 -0.66
N ARG A 23 20.00 -19.15 -1.32
CA ARG A 23 19.21 -19.29 -2.56
C ARG A 23 18.13 -20.31 -2.33
N CYS A 24 16.88 -20.02 -2.66
CA CYS A 24 15.76 -20.94 -2.50
C CYS A 24 15.08 -21.22 -3.83
N ALA A 25 14.65 -22.47 -4.00
CA ALA A 25 14.00 -22.93 -5.22
C ALA A 25 12.58 -22.38 -5.37
N ALA A 26 11.87 -22.20 -4.26
CA ALA A 26 10.51 -21.65 -4.25
C ALA A 26 10.15 -21.03 -2.89
N ALA A 27 9.04 -20.29 -2.86
CA ALA A 27 8.41 -19.80 -1.66
C ALA A 27 6.89 -20.03 -1.73
N GLU A 28 6.30 -20.43 -0.63
CA GLU A 28 4.87 -20.62 -0.44
C GLU A 28 4.38 -19.69 0.69
N GLY A 29 3.13 -19.23 0.63
CA GLY A 29 2.56 -18.29 1.60
C GLY A 29 2.75 -16.80 1.27
N LEU A 30 3.52 -16.41 0.24
CA LEU A 30 3.78 -15.00 -0.08
C LEU A 30 2.53 -14.17 -0.42
N PHE A 31 1.56 -14.80 -1.07
CA PHE A 31 0.33 -14.15 -1.53
C PHE A 31 -0.85 -14.47 -0.59
N ALA A 32 -0.57 -14.83 0.66
CA ALA A 32 -1.60 -15.02 1.67
C ALA A 32 -2.07 -13.65 2.16
N ASP A 33 -3.38 -13.49 2.26
CA ASP A 33 -3.96 -12.34 2.94
C ASP A 33 -4.08 -12.64 4.44
N PRO A 34 -3.91 -11.65 5.32
CA PRO A 34 -4.24 -11.82 6.73
C PRO A 34 -5.72 -12.18 6.88
N PRO A 35 -6.09 -12.94 7.94
CA PRO A 35 -7.49 -13.11 8.26
C PRO A 35 -8.15 -11.73 8.46
N PRO A 36 -9.42 -11.55 8.07
CA PRO A 36 -10.10 -10.28 8.28
C PRO A 36 -10.08 -9.92 9.77
N PRO A 37 -9.94 -8.62 10.11
CA PRO A 37 -9.97 -8.19 11.50
C PRO A 37 -11.30 -8.59 12.18
N PRO A 38 -11.29 -8.83 13.50
CA PRO A 38 -12.51 -9.13 14.24
C PRO A 38 -13.52 -7.99 14.08
N ARG A 39 -14.80 -8.35 14.02
CA ARG A 39 -15.88 -7.36 14.00
C ARG A 39 -16.16 -6.90 15.41
N GLU A 40 -16.21 -5.58 15.58
CA GLU A 40 -16.60 -4.88 16.78
C GLU A 40 -18.04 -4.37 16.68
N VAL A 41 -18.65 -4.15 17.83
CA VAL A 41 -19.95 -3.48 17.96
C VAL A 41 -19.72 -2.14 18.63
N LEU A 42 -19.84 -1.08 17.85
CA LEU A 42 -19.71 0.30 18.30
C LEU A 42 -21.08 0.84 18.70
N VAL A 43 -21.13 1.54 19.83
CA VAL A 43 -22.34 2.26 20.28
C VAL A 43 -22.03 3.75 20.22
N LEU A 44 -22.62 4.43 19.26
CA LEU A 44 -22.51 5.88 19.09
C LEU A 44 -23.73 6.52 19.76
N ARG A 45 -23.51 7.47 20.66
CA ARG A 45 -24.57 8.09 21.46
C ARG A 45 -24.76 9.56 21.14
N GLY A 46 -26.00 10.03 21.29
CA GLY A 46 -26.34 11.45 21.09
C GLY A 46 -26.05 11.91 19.67
N CYS A 47 -26.32 11.05 18.69
CA CYS A 47 -26.09 11.34 17.29
C CYS A 47 -27.19 12.23 16.71
N ALA A 48 -26.81 13.09 15.77
CA ALA A 48 -27.76 13.79 14.92
C ALA A 48 -28.61 12.76 14.14
N PRO A 49 -29.93 12.95 14.01
CA PRO A 49 -30.77 12.05 13.25
C PRO A 49 -30.43 12.12 11.75
N GLY A 50 -30.52 11.00 11.04
CA GLY A 50 -30.26 10.93 9.60
C GLY A 50 -29.77 9.59 9.10
N LEU A 51 -29.15 8.78 9.97
CA LEU A 51 -28.73 7.42 9.65
C LEU A 51 -29.93 6.45 9.63
N ALA A 52 -29.91 5.55 8.67
CA ALA A 52 -30.84 4.43 8.57
C ALA A 52 -30.11 3.10 8.83
N ALA A 53 -30.84 2.10 9.30
CA ALA A 53 -30.31 0.74 9.40
C ALA A 53 -29.94 0.21 8.01
N GLY A 54 -28.80 -0.47 7.91
CA GLY A 54 -28.29 -1.00 6.66
C GLY A 54 -26.78 -0.84 6.48
N ARG A 55 -26.31 -1.31 5.33
CA ARG A 55 -24.88 -1.33 4.99
C ARG A 55 -24.39 0.09 4.67
N LEU A 56 -23.37 0.53 5.40
CA LEU A 56 -22.63 1.77 5.11
C LEU A 56 -21.49 1.52 4.12
N GLY A 57 -20.94 0.30 4.11
CA GLY A 57 -19.74 -0.02 3.34
C GLY A 57 -18.48 0.38 4.11
N PRO A 58 -17.39 0.77 3.43
CA PRO A 58 -16.26 1.35 4.12
C PRO A 58 -16.64 2.75 4.63
N ALA A 59 -16.40 3.00 5.91
CA ALA A 59 -16.73 4.24 6.59
C ALA A 59 -15.54 4.70 7.44
N VAL A 60 -15.53 5.96 7.86
CA VAL A 60 -14.52 6.49 8.77
C VAL A 60 -15.21 7.10 9.98
N LEU A 61 -14.75 6.75 11.17
CA LEU A 61 -15.12 7.44 12.38
C LEU A 61 -13.99 8.42 12.74
N VAL A 62 -14.34 9.69 12.95
CA VAL A 62 -13.40 10.74 13.34
C VAL A 62 -13.73 11.21 14.75
N GLY A 63 -12.76 11.22 15.63
CA GLY A 63 -12.85 11.76 16.99
C GLY A 63 -12.07 13.07 17.11
N LEU A 64 -12.66 14.08 17.74
CA LEU A 64 -12.06 15.38 17.97
C LEU A 64 -11.86 15.59 19.47
N SER A 65 -10.63 15.88 19.89
CA SER A 65 -10.32 16.21 21.29
C SER A 65 -10.53 17.70 21.59
N GLU A 66 -10.59 18.04 22.89
CA GLU A 66 -10.67 19.43 23.37
C GLU A 66 -9.52 20.30 22.81
N ALA A 67 -8.32 19.71 22.69
CA ALA A 67 -7.14 20.37 22.14
C ALA A 67 -7.18 20.56 20.60
N GLY A 68 -8.27 20.17 19.95
CA GLY A 68 -8.44 20.24 18.50
C GLY A 68 -7.64 19.18 17.74
N ARG A 69 -7.23 18.09 18.39
CA ARG A 69 -6.58 16.96 17.71
C ARG A 69 -7.64 16.03 17.13
N GLU A 70 -7.36 15.57 15.92
CA GLU A 70 -8.22 14.65 15.18
C GLU A 70 -7.63 13.24 15.20
N TYR A 71 -8.47 12.27 15.54
CA TYR A 71 -8.16 10.84 15.51
C TYR A 71 -9.14 10.16 14.56
N SER A 72 -8.68 9.22 13.74
CA SER A 72 -9.53 8.55 12.76
C SER A 72 -9.41 7.04 12.84
N TRP A 73 -10.55 6.37 12.70
CA TRP A 73 -10.67 4.92 12.63
C TRP A 73 -11.36 4.53 11.33
N GLU A 74 -10.71 3.70 10.53
CA GLU A 74 -11.35 3.08 9.38
C GLU A 74 -12.29 1.97 9.86
N LEU A 75 -13.53 2.00 9.38
CA LEU A 75 -14.54 1.00 9.66
C LEU A 75 -14.76 0.16 8.40
N LEU A 76 -14.33 -1.09 8.44
CA LEU A 76 -14.40 -2.04 7.35
C LEU A 76 -15.73 -2.80 7.38
N ASP A 77 -16.41 -2.81 6.24
CA ASP A 77 -17.73 -3.44 6.06
C ASP A 77 -18.72 -3.06 7.17
N ALA A 78 -18.83 -1.74 7.38
CA ALA A 78 -19.65 -1.15 8.41
C ALA A 78 -21.13 -1.26 8.07
N GLU A 79 -21.92 -1.56 9.10
CA GLU A 79 -23.37 -1.73 9.02
C GLU A 79 -24.03 -1.08 10.23
N VAL A 80 -25.02 -0.22 9.99
CA VAL A 80 -25.90 0.28 11.04
C VAL A 80 -26.89 -0.83 11.40
N LEU A 81 -26.74 -1.39 12.59
CA LEU A 81 -27.55 -2.48 13.10
C LEU A 81 -28.85 -1.97 13.73
N VAL A 82 -28.77 -0.87 14.48
CA VAL A 82 -29.90 -0.31 15.24
C VAL A 82 -29.80 1.21 15.28
N VAL A 83 -30.94 1.88 15.16
CA VAL A 83 -31.12 3.31 15.44
C VAL A 83 -32.27 3.45 16.43
N GLY A 84 -32.04 4.10 17.58
CA GLY A 84 -33.05 4.28 18.62
C GLY A 84 -33.02 5.70 19.20
N PRO A 85 -34.08 6.15 19.89
CA PRO A 85 -34.10 7.47 20.52
C PRO A 85 -33.06 7.57 21.64
N HIS A 86 -32.35 8.68 21.72
CA HIS A 86 -31.42 8.93 22.82
C HIS A 86 -32.17 9.21 24.13
N SER A 87 -31.69 8.65 25.24
CA SER A 87 -32.43 8.68 26.50
C SER A 87 -32.51 10.06 27.16
N ALA A 88 -31.50 10.92 26.97
CA ALA A 88 -31.45 12.23 27.61
C ALA A 88 -32.03 13.37 26.75
N ASP A 89 -32.08 13.19 25.44
CA ASP A 89 -32.58 14.17 24.48
C ASP A 89 -33.33 13.45 23.34
N PRO A 90 -34.67 13.56 23.28
CA PRO A 90 -35.47 12.87 22.27
C PRO A 90 -35.27 13.43 20.84
N THR A 91 -34.54 14.53 20.67
CA THR A 91 -34.16 15.05 19.35
C THR A 91 -32.93 14.36 18.75
N LEU A 92 -32.21 13.58 19.57
CA LEU A 92 -31.03 12.81 19.18
C LEU A 92 -31.33 11.31 19.14
N VAL A 93 -30.43 10.57 18.49
CA VAL A 93 -30.51 9.11 18.37
C VAL A 93 -29.25 8.43 18.89
N ASP A 94 -29.38 7.21 19.39
CA ASP A 94 -28.27 6.31 19.64
C ASP A 94 -28.20 5.30 18.49
N VAL A 95 -26.99 5.04 17.99
CA VAL A 95 -26.73 4.23 16.81
C VAL A 95 -25.79 3.09 17.18
N VAL A 96 -26.15 1.87 16.80
CA VAL A 96 -25.29 0.69 16.95
C VAL A 96 -24.74 0.32 15.59
N VAL A 97 -23.41 0.31 15.48
CA VAL A 97 -22.69 -0.02 14.24
C VAL A 97 -21.88 -1.29 14.45
N GLY A 98 -22.06 -2.27 13.57
CA GLY A 98 -21.16 -3.41 13.46
C GLY A 98 -20.12 -3.14 12.39
N ALA A 99 -18.83 -3.19 12.72
CA ALA A 99 -17.75 -3.00 11.76
C ALA A 99 -16.49 -3.71 12.23
N ALA A 100 -15.62 -4.13 11.32
CA ALA A 100 -14.25 -4.43 11.71
C ALA A 100 -13.45 -3.12 11.72
N ILE A 101 -12.52 -2.97 12.65
CA ILE A 101 -11.67 -1.78 12.72
C ILE A 101 -10.44 -2.04 11.87
N GLY A 102 -10.16 -1.13 10.94
CA GLY A 102 -8.95 -1.15 10.12
C GLY A 102 -7.69 -0.95 10.97
N GLU A 103 -6.53 -1.12 10.35
CA GLU A 103 -5.25 -0.90 11.03
C GLU A 103 -5.13 0.57 11.45
N VAL A 104 -4.94 0.81 12.76
CA VAL A 104 -4.73 2.15 13.29
C VAL A 104 -3.23 2.33 13.48
N ASP A 105 -2.66 3.29 12.75
CA ASP A 105 -1.29 3.73 12.98
C ASP A 105 -1.09 4.07 14.47
N ASP A 106 -0.07 3.53 15.14
CA ASP A 106 0.15 3.74 16.59
C ASP A 106 0.23 5.24 16.98
N PHE A 107 0.73 6.09 16.07
CA PHE A 107 0.80 7.54 16.27
C PHE A 107 -0.55 8.26 16.11
N ARG A 108 -1.59 7.55 15.64
CA ARG A 108 -2.98 8.01 15.49
C ARG A 108 -3.93 7.40 16.53
N LEU A 109 -3.43 6.56 17.44
CA LEU A 109 -4.24 6.15 18.59
C LEU A 109 -4.62 7.38 19.42
N ALA A 110 -5.88 7.46 19.83
CA ALA A 110 -6.37 8.56 20.67
C ALA A 110 -5.61 8.57 22.00
N GLN A 111 -4.70 9.52 22.15
CA GLN A 111 -3.96 9.74 23.40
C GLN A 111 -4.73 10.66 24.37
N ASP A 112 -5.69 11.41 23.83
CA ASP A 112 -6.56 12.32 24.56
C ASP A 112 -8.03 11.88 24.41
N PRO A 113 -8.89 12.08 25.42
CA PRO A 113 -10.32 11.84 25.28
C PRO A 113 -10.91 12.73 24.18
N CYS A 114 -11.71 12.13 23.31
CA CYS A 114 -12.47 12.85 22.29
C CYS A 114 -13.77 13.39 22.91
N GLU A 115 -14.11 14.64 22.60
CA GLU A 115 -15.35 15.31 23.06
C GLU A 115 -16.49 15.19 22.04
N ARG A 116 -16.15 14.86 20.79
CA ARG A 116 -17.09 14.74 19.69
C ARG A 116 -16.60 13.72 18.69
N PHE A 117 -17.55 13.03 18.06
CA PHE A 117 -17.30 12.08 16.99
C PHE A 117 -18.10 12.42 15.75
N GLU A 118 -17.54 12.15 14.58
CA GLU A 118 -18.18 12.28 13.28
C GLU A 118 -18.05 10.95 12.53
N LEU A 119 -19.19 10.33 12.20
CA LEU A 119 -19.24 9.16 11.34
C LEU A 119 -19.42 9.61 9.90
N LEU A 120 -18.42 9.32 9.07
CA LEU A 120 -18.42 9.58 7.64
C LEU A 120 -18.73 8.27 6.91
N GLY A 121 -19.93 8.19 6.32
CA GLY A 121 -20.34 7.11 5.42
C GLY A 121 -19.76 7.27 4.02
N GLY A 122 -20.40 6.63 3.03
CA GLY A 122 -20.07 6.83 1.62
C GLY A 122 -20.07 8.33 1.23
N ARG A 123 -19.26 8.71 0.22
CA ARG A 123 -18.90 10.11 -0.11
C ARG A 123 -20.05 11.13 -0.22
N ASP A 124 -21.28 10.68 -0.50
CA ASP A 124 -22.46 11.54 -0.69
C ASP A 124 -23.36 11.67 0.54
N GLU A 125 -23.05 10.96 1.64
CA GLU A 125 -23.79 11.06 2.88
C GLU A 125 -23.19 12.15 3.79
N PRO A 126 -24.02 13.07 4.34
CA PRO A 126 -23.52 14.05 5.28
C PRO A 126 -22.95 13.36 6.53
N PRO A 127 -21.85 13.88 7.09
CA PRO A 127 -21.26 13.30 8.30
C PRO A 127 -22.27 13.35 9.44
N THR A 128 -22.41 12.23 10.14
CA THR A 128 -23.28 12.16 11.32
C THR A 128 -22.47 12.47 12.56
N THR A 129 -22.80 13.57 13.22
CA THR A 129 -22.18 13.96 14.48
C THR A 129 -22.77 13.19 15.64
N CYS A 130 -21.93 12.65 16.51
CA CYS A 130 -22.28 11.97 17.75
C CYS A 130 -21.47 12.54 18.93
N ALA A 131 -22.01 12.43 20.14
CA ALA A 131 -21.38 12.94 21.35
C ALA A 131 -20.36 11.96 21.93
N GLU A 132 -20.64 10.66 21.85
CA GLU A 132 -19.81 9.62 22.48
C GLU A 132 -19.77 8.37 21.61
N VAL A 133 -18.65 7.63 21.67
CA VAL A 133 -18.55 6.28 21.10
C VAL A 133 -17.99 5.31 22.13
N THR A 134 -18.66 4.18 22.31
CA THR A 134 -18.19 3.05 23.10
C THR A 134 -17.87 1.85 22.19
N GLY A 135 -16.89 1.03 22.56
CA GLY A 135 -16.49 -0.17 21.81
C GLY A 135 -15.32 0.03 20.84
N LEU A 136 -14.70 1.21 20.81
CA LEU A 136 -13.45 1.41 20.07
C LEU A 136 -12.29 0.67 20.78
N PRO A 137 -11.48 -0.10 20.06
CA PRO A 137 -10.30 -0.74 20.63
C PRO A 137 -9.28 0.33 21.05
N VAL A 138 -8.81 0.25 22.30
CA VAL A 138 -7.80 1.18 22.88
C VAL A 138 -6.37 0.72 22.55
N ALA A 139 -6.20 -0.55 22.18
CA ALA A 139 -4.95 -1.12 21.71
C ALA A 139 -5.27 -2.06 20.55
N SER A 140 -4.60 -1.86 19.41
CA SER A 140 -4.65 -2.85 18.34
C SER A 140 -3.88 -4.09 18.79
N ALA A 141 -4.45 -5.28 18.62
CA ALA A 141 -3.65 -6.50 18.74
C ALA A 141 -2.67 -6.50 17.56
N GLU A 142 -1.38 -6.72 17.81
CA GLU A 142 -0.41 -6.83 16.73
C GLU A 142 -0.92 -7.84 15.68
N PRO A 143 -0.90 -7.49 14.38
CA PRO A 143 -1.38 -8.37 13.33
C PRO A 143 -0.71 -9.74 13.43
N ALA A 144 -1.52 -10.80 13.35
CA ALA A 144 -0.99 -12.16 13.35
C ALA A 144 -0.01 -12.32 12.16
N ARG A 145 1.24 -12.67 12.47
CA ARG A 145 2.25 -12.97 11.45
C ARG A 145 1.81 -14.14 10.58
N LEU A 146 2.12 -14.08 9.29
CA LEU A 146 1.76 -15.09 8.30
C LEU A 146 2.94 -16.04 8.05
N PRO A 147 2.65 -17.35 7.93
CA PRO A 147 3.69 -18.33 7.64
C PRO A 147 4.13 -18.24 6.18
N VAL A 148 5.43 -18.08 5.96
CA VAL A 148 6.06 -18.19 4.63
C VAL A 148 7.02 -19.36 4.62
N ARG A 149 6.83 -20.30 3.70
CA ARG A 149 7.72 -21.45 3.56
C ARG A 149 8.68 -21.25 2.39
N LEU A 150 9.96 -21.12 2.69
CA LEU A 150 11.01 -21.20 1.69
C LEU A 150 11.39 -22.67 1.48
N ILE A 151 11.44 -23.09 0.21
CA ILE A 151 11.59 -24.49 -0.17
C ILE A 151 12.92 -24.65 -0.92
N GLY A 152 13.69 -25.67 -0.54
CA GLY A 152 14.91 -26.04 -1.24
C GLY A 152 15.98 -24.97 -1.16
N CYS A 153 16.21 -24.44 0.04
CA CYS A 153 17.19 -23.40 0.29
C CYS A 153 18.60 -23.98 0.45
N GLU A 154 19.54 -23.36 -0.25
CA GLU A 154 20.97 -23.51 -0.08
C GLU A 154 21.48 -22.29 0.72
N PRO A 155 21.64 -22.40 2.05
CA PRO A 155 22.21 -21.32 2.84
C PRO A 155 23.72 -21.20 2.54
N THR A 156 24.19 -19.96 2.46
CA THR A 156 25.63 -19.66 2.47
C THR A 156 26.20 -19.89 3.87
N GLU A 157 27.52 -19.81 4.02
CA GLU A 157 28.20 -20.10 5.29
C GLU A 157 27.69 -19.24 6.46
N PRO A 158 27.47 -17.90 6.31
CA PRO A 158 26.97 -17.07 7.41
C PRO A 158 25.61 -17.52 7.94
N LEU A 159 24.66 -17.80 7.04
CA LEU A 159 23.33 -18.28 7.43
C LEU A 159 23.41 -19.70 8.00
N ARG A 160 24.21 -20.58 7.40
CA ARG A 160 24.38 -21.96 7.85
C ARG A 160 24.93 -22.02 9.28
N ALA A 161 25.98 -21.27 9.58
CA ALA A 161 26.59 -21.23 10.91
C ALA A 161 25.59 -20.79 11.98
N LYS A 162 24.76 -19.79 11.68
CA LYS A 162 23.71 -19.30 12.60
C LYS A 162 22.60 -20.34 12.80
N LEU A 163 22.13 -20.98 11.72
CA LEU A 163 21.11 -22.03 11.83
C LEU A 163 21.62 -23.24 12.61
N ASP A 164 22.87 -23.67 12.38
CA ASP A 164 23.52 -24.77 13.11
C ASP A 164 23.73 -24.42 14.59
N GLY A 165 23.98 -23.15 14.90
CA GLY A 165 24.02 -22.60 16.25
C GLY A 165 22.66 -22.44 16.93
N GLY A 166 21.55 -22.76 16.24
CA GLY A 166 20.19 -22.61 16.74
C GLY A 166 19.68 -21.16 16.76
N TYR A 167 20.37 -20.24 16.09
CA TYR A 167 19.91 -18.87 15.91
C TYR A 167 18.85 -18.82 14.80
N LEU A 168 17.72 -18.19 15.12
CA LEU A 168 16.48 -18.27 14.33
C LEU A 168 15.97 -16.90 13.87
N GLY A 169 16.72 -15.82 14.09
CA GLY A 169 16.39 -14.49 13.58
C GLY A 169 17.49 -13.95 12.66
N TRP A 170 17.26 -12.81 12.03
CA TRP A 170 18.32 -11.94 11.50
C TRP A 170 17.86 -10.49 11.73
N PRO A 171 18.75 -9.48 11.69
CA PRO A 171 18.36 -8.08 11.68
C PRO A 171 17.17 -7.76 10.77
N ALA A 172 16.36 -6.77 11.18
CA ALA A 172 15.09 -6.40 10.55
C ALA A 172 15.22 -6.07 9.05
N TYR A 173 16.39 -5.64 8.59
CA TYR A 173 16.66 -5.29 7.19
C TYR A 173 16.88 -6.50 6.26
N THR A 174 16.69 -7.73 6.75
CA THR A 174 16.80 -8.93 5.90
C THR A 174 15.63 -9.03 4.94
N GLN A 175 15.95 -9.14 3.66
CA GLN A 175 15.01 -9.16 2.56
C GLN A 175 14.96 -10.54 1.89
N LEU A 176 13.77 -10.88 1.39
CA LEU A 176 13.59 -11.92 0.40
C LEU A 176 13.44 -11.26 -0.97
N TRP A 177 14.29 -11.65 -1.91
CA TRP A 177 14.25 -11.14 -3.28
C TRP A 177 13.66 -12.20 -4.19
N ALA A 178 12.57 -11.88 -4.87
CA ALA A 178 11.99 -12.73 -5.90
C ALA A 178 12.67 -12.46 -7.25
N LEU A 179 12.98 -13.53 -7.99
CA LEU A 179 13.61 -13.44 -9.30
C LEU A 179 12.62 -13.76 -10.43
N ASP A 180 12.71 -12.99 -11.52
CA ASP A 180 12.05 -13.34 -12.79
C ASP A 180 12.70 -14.57 -13.45
N ASP A 181 12.12 -15.06 -14.54
CA ASP A 181 12.62 -16.24 -15.26
C ASP A 181 13.97 -15.99 -15.95
N THR A 182 14.38 -14.72 -16.09
CA THR A 182 15.72 -14.33 -16.57
C THR A 182 16.77 -14.31 -15.46
N GLY A 183 16.34 -14.46 -14.20
CA GLY A 183 17.19 -14.42 -13.01
C GLY A 183 17.47 -13.01 -12.49
N ARG A 184 16.80 -11.98 -13.02
CA ARG A 184 16.89 -10.60 -12.50
C ARG A 184 15.92 -10.43 -11.34
N VAL A 185 16.24 -9.51 -10.42
CA VAL A 185 15.37 -9.19 -9.29
C VAL A 185 14.08 -8.57 -9.81
N MET A 186 12.96 -9.16 -9.43
CA MET A 186 11.62 -8.74 -9.78
C MET A 186 10.97 -7.98 -8.62
N ALA A 187 11.12 -8.49 -7.39
CA ALA A 187 10.55 -7.88 -6.20
C ALA A 187 11.47 -8.08 -4.98
N ARG A 188 11.34 -7.18 -4.00
CA ARG A 188 12.03 -7.26 -2.70
C ARG A 188 11.02 -6.99 -1.60
N PHE A 189 11.10 -7.74 -0.50
CA PHE A 189 10.24 -7.52 0.66
C PHE A 189 10.98 -7.92 1.94
N HIS A 190 10.74 -7.16 3.00
CA HIS A 190 11.42 -7.33 4.29
C HIS A 190 10.79 -8.53 4.99
N THR A 191 11.61 -9.47 5.43
CA THR A 191 11.10 -10.64 6.17
C THR A 191 11.66 -10.71 7.58
N GLY A 192 12.74 -9.96 7.85
CA GLY A 192 13.54 -10.08 9.08
C GLY A 192 14.11 -11.48 9.31
N LEU A 193 13.92 -12.41 8.36
CA LEU A 193 14.27 -13.83 8.46
C LEU A 193 13.94 -14.43 9.83
N ALA A 194 12.72 -14.19 10.34
CA ALA A 194 12.25 -14.80 11.58
C ALA A 194 11.90 -16.28 11.33
N VAL A 195 12.88 -17.17 11.47
CA VAL A 195 12.79 -18.61 11.20
C VAL A 195 12.13 -19.34 12.37
N ASP A 196 10.90 -19.78 12.21
CA ASP A 196 10.24 -20.62 13.21
C ASP A 196 10.72 -22.06 13.18
N ARG A 197 11.13 -22.53 11.99
CA ARG A 197 11.49 -23.93 11.79
C ARG A 197 12.42 -24.14 10.61
N VAL A 198 13.37 -25.04 10.81
CA VAL A 198 14.27 -25.57 9.78
C VAL A 198 14.03 -27.07 9.62
N ARG A 199 13.97 -27.56 8.38
CA ARG A 199 13.90 -29.00 8.07
C ARG A 199 14.73 -29.34 6.84
N PRO A 200 15.21 -30.58 6.69
CA PRO A 200 15.73 -31.05 5.42
C PRO A 200 14.67 -30.92 4.32
N SER A 201 15.07 -30.39 3.16
CA SER A 201 14.19 -30.24 2.01
C SER A 201 13.91 -31.58 1.34
N VAL A 202 12.68 -31.74 0.84
CA VAL A 202 12.31 -32.89 -0.02
C VAL A 202 13.09 -32.93 -1.33
N LEU A 203 13.71 -31.82 -1.73
CA LEU A 203 14.56 -31.74 -2.93
C LEU A 203 15.93 -32.42 -2.74
N GLY A 204 16.28 -32.84 -1.52
CA GLY A 204 17.50 -33.57 -1.23
C GLY A 204 18.77 -32.70 -1.31
N GLY A 205 19.94 -33.34 -1.42
CA GLY A 205 21.21 -32.64 -1.66
C GLY A 205 21.73 -31.76 -0.52
N GLY A 206 21.20 -31.90 0.70
CA GLY A 206 21.56 -31.04 1.84
C GLY A 206 20.85 -29.67 1.84
N LEU A 207 19.85 -29.49 0.97
CA LEU A 207 18.98 -28.31 0.96
C LEU A 207 18.05 -28.31 2.18
N LEU A 208 17.63 -27.12 2.60
CA LEU A 208 16.77 -26.88 3.75
C LEU A 208 15.45 -26.24 3.34
N ASP A 209 14.35 -26.60 4.01
CA ASP A 209 13.11 -25.84 3.97
C ASP A 209 13.02 -24.99 5.24
N LEU A 210 12.72 -23.70 5.08
CA LEU A 210 12.62 -22.72 6.16
C LEU A 210 11.17 -22.28 6.30
N LEU A 211 10.63 -22.32 7.52
CA LEU A 211 9.35 -21.70 7.85
C LEU A 211 9.64 -20.36 8.52
N LEU A 212 9.12 -19.28 7.95
CA LEU A 212 9.25 -17.92 8.44
C LEU A 212 7.91 -17.42 9.01
N SER A 213 7.98 -16.56 10.03
CA SER A 213 6.85 -15.76 10.52
C SER A 213 6.98 -14.29 10.12
N VAL A 214 6.24 -13.87 9.10
CA VAL A 214 6.37 -12.55 8.46
C VAL A 214 5.17 -11.66 8.77
N PRO A 215 5.35 -10.37 9.10
CA PRO A 215 4.24 -9.45 9.24
C PRO A 215 3.39 -9.37 7.95
N PRO A 216 2.05 -9.31 8.03
CA PRO A 216 1.21 -9.25 6.82
C PRO A 216 1.52 -8.04 5.93
N GLY A 217 1.81 -6.88 6.53
CA GLY A 217 2.15 -5.65 5.79
C GLY A 217 3.44 -5.74 4.98
N ASP A 218 4.30 -6.72 5.26
CA ASP A 218 5.53 -6.96 4.50
C ASP A 218 5.34 -7.98 3.36
N LEU A 219 4.16 -8.56 3.20
CA LEU A 219 3.85 -9.52 2.15
C LEU A 219 3.02 -8.88 1.01
N PRO A 220 3.20 -9.34 -0.23
CA PRO A 220 2.48 -8.78 -1.38
C PRO A 220 0.96 -9.05 -1.35
N GLY A 221 0.49 -10.07 -0.61
CA GLY A 221 -0.93 -10.42 -0.52
C GLY A 221 -1.49 -11.01 -1.82
N SER A 222 -2.76 -11.41 -1.83
CA SER A 222 -3.33 -12.15 -2.98
C SER A 222 -3.53 -11.29 -4.22
N ALA A 223 -3.82 -9.99 -4.03
CA ALA A 223 -4.06 -9.04 -5.11
C ALA A 223 -2.83 -8.83 -6.02
N ALA A 224 -1.62 -8.99 -5.47
CA ALA A 224 -0.37 -8.88 -6.22
C ALA A 224 -0.15 -9.99 -7.25
N ARG A 225 -0.84 -11.13 -7.11
CA ARG A 225 -0.57 -12.35 -7.89
C ARG A 225 -0.64 -12.12 -9.39
N GLU A 226 -1.64 -11.38 -9.85
CA GLU A 226 -1.82 -11.13 -11.27
C GLU A 226 -0.70 -10.24 -11.85
N ALA A 227 -0.28 -9.21 -11.11
CA ALA A 227 0.86 -8.38 -11.51
C ALA A 227 2.14 -9.22 -11.60
N TRP A 228 2.43 -10.05 -10.59
CA TRP A 228 3.62 -10.90 -10.59
C TRP A 228 3.62 -11.93 -11.73
N GLN A 229 2.47 -12.52 -12.04
CA GLN A 229 2.34 -13.44 -13.18
C GLN A 229 2.69 -12.76 -14.51
N ARG A 230 2.28 -11.50 -14.70
CA ARG A 230 2.59 -10.72 -15.91
C ARG A 230 4.08 -10.35 -15.98
N TRP A 231 4.74 -10.17 -14.84
CA TRP A 231 6.15 -9.80 -14.75
C TRP A 231 7.12 -10.99 -14.68
N GLN A 232 6.62 -12.22 -14.51
CA GLN A 232 7.44 -13.41 -14.31
C GLN A 232 8.43 -13.66 -15.46
N GLN A 233 8.04 -13.33 -16.70
CA GLN A 233 8.87 -13.49 -17.90
C GLN A 233 9.78 -12.27 -18.16
N GLY A 234 9.69 -11.23 -17.33
CA GLY A 234 10.34 -9.94 -17.53
C GLY A 234 9.34 -8.78 -17.45
N PRO A 235 9.83 -7.53 -17.51
CA PRO A 235 8.97 -6.35 -17.53
C PRO A 235 8.05 -6.37 -18.77
N PRO A 236 6.88 -5.72 -18.69
CA PRO A 236 5.97 -5.57 -19.82
C PRO A 236 6.66 -4.87 -21.00
N GLU A 237 6.35 -5.27 -22.23
CA GLU A 237 6.89 -4.65 -23.45
C GLU A 237 5.99 -3.54 -24.01
N GLU A 238 4.71 -3.53 -23.62
CA GLU A 238 3.70 -2.60 -24.12
C GLU A 238 3.15 -1.70 -23.00
N PRO A 239 3.06 -0.37 -23.20
CA PRO A 239 2.45 0.53 -22.22
C PRO A 239 0.98 0.18 -21.97
N GLY A 240 0.52 0.39 -20.75
CA GLY A 240 -0.87 0.15 -20.38
C GLY A 240 -1.19 -1.29 -20.03
N SER A 241 -0.19 -2.16 -19.94
CA SER A 241 -0.37 -3.56 -19.54
C SER A 241 -0.85 -3.73 -18.09
N TRP A 242 -0.91 -2.65 -17.30
CA TRP A 242 -1.52 -2.59 -15.97
C TRP A 242 -3.03 -2.30 -16.01
N ARG A 243 -3.61 -1.91 -17.15
CA ARG A 243 -5.04 -1.60 -17.27
C ARG A 243 -5.90 -2.84 -16.96
N GLY A 244 -7.05 -2.63 -16.35
CA GLY A 244 -7.96 -3.69 -15.88
C GLY A 244 -7.52 -4.41 -14.61
N LEU A 245 -6.31 -4.14 -14.10
CA LEU A 245 -5.89 -4.62 -12.78
C LEU A 245 -6.63 -3.85 -11.66
N SER A 246 -6.83 -4.51 -10.52
CA SER A 246 -7.33 -3.86 -9.31
C SER A 246 -6.35 -2.78 -8.82
N VAL A 247 -6.82 -1.82 -8.02
CA VAL A 247 -5.96 -0.79 -7.42
C VAL A 247 -4.78 -1.42 -6.66
N ALA A 248 -5.02 -2.46 -5.87
CA ALA A 248 -3.96 -3.16 -5.13
C ALA A 248 -2.94 -3.83 -6.07
N ALA A 249 -3.40 -4.45 -7.16
CA ALA A 249 -2.50 -5.02 -8.17
C ALA A 249 -1.72 -3.94 -8.93
N LYS A 250 -2.32 -2.77 -9.21
CA LYS A 250 -1.62 -1.61 -9.80
C LYS A 250 -0.58 -1.00 -8.85
N ARG A 251 -0.81 -1.02 -7.53
CA ARG A 251 0.21 -0.63 -6.53
C ARG A 251 1.40 -1.59 -6.57
N GLU A 252 1.12 -2.88 -6.63
CA GLU A 252 2.18 -3.88 -6.74
C GLU A 252 2.96 -3.70 -8.06
N TRP A 253 2.28 -3.45 -9.17
CA TRP A 253 2.91 -3.15 -10.45
C TRP A 253 3.97 -2.04 -10.33
N GLN A 254 3.70 -1.00 -9.55
CA GLN A 254 4.64 0.10 -9.32
C GLN A 254 5.80 -0.30 -8.41
N SER A 255 5.59 -1.17 -7.42
CA SER A 255 6.67 -1.77 -6.65
C SER A 255 7.61 -2.59 -7.54
N LEU A 256 7.05 -3.43 -8.44
CA LEU A 256 7.83 -4.19 -9.42
C LEU A 256 8.63 -3.26 -10.35
N ALA A 257 7.99 -2.22 -10.88
CA ALA A 257 8.62 -1.20 -11.70
C ALA A 257 9.78 -0.49 -10.98
N LEU A 258 9.60 -0.16 -9.70
CA LEU A 258 10.64 0.47 -8.89
C LEU A 258 11.87 -0.44 -8.75
N TYR A 259 11.67 -1.72 -8.43
CA TYR A 259 12.76 -2.67 -8.23
C TYR A 259 13.45 -3.09 -9.52
N ARG A 260 12.74 -3.04 -10.64
CA ARG A 260 13.30 -3.31 -11.96
C ARG A 260 14.15 -2.16 -12.51
N ARG A 261 13.91 -0.93 -12.06
CA ARG A 261 14.63 0.26 -12.52
C ARG A 261 16.14 0.01 -12.49
N ASP A 262 16.77 0.14 -13.66
CA ASP A 262 18.22 0.23 -13.75
C ASP A 262 18.59 1.70 -13.45
N PRO A 263 19.34 1.99 -12.35
CA PRO A 263 19.77 3.35 -12.05
C PRO A 263 20.65 3.86 -13.19
N GLY A 264 20.13 4.85 -13.91
CA GLY A 264 20.82 5.50 -15.03
C GLY A 264 21.08 6.98 -14.74
N PRO A 265 21.89 7.66 -15.58
CA PRO A 265 22.07 9.09 -15.45
C PRO A 265 20.73 9.82 -15.61
N ASP A 266 20.58 10.91 -14.87
CA ASP A 266 19.43 11.79 -15.01
C ASP A 266 19.33 12.36 -16.42
N ARG A 267 18.10 12.46 -16.92
CA ARG A 267 17.82 12.93 -18.28
C ARG A 267 17.17 14.32 -18.23
N PRO A 268 17.92 15.41 -18.43
CA PRO A 268 17.32 16.75 -18.54
C PRO A 268 16.64 16.92 -19.90
N GLY A 269 15.53 17.66 -19.93
CA GLY A 269 14.78 17.93 -21.15
C GLY A 269 14.03 16.72 -21.71
N GLY A 270 13.53 16.88 -22.92
CA GLY A 270 12.72 15.87 -23.63
C GLY A 270 11.23 16.20 -23.63
N ASP A 271 10.55 15.58 -24.59
CA ASP A 271 9.10 15.62 -24.74
C ASP A 271 8.56 14.23 -24.44
N TYR A 272 7.82 14.11 -23.34
CA TYR A 272 7.23 12.85 -22.87
C TYR A 272 5.73 12.89 -23.07
N HIS A 273 5.14 11.74 -23.42
CA HIS A 273 3.73 11.63 -23.77
C HIS A 273 3.00 10.71 -22.81
N LEU A 274 2.10 11.28 -22.02
CA LEU A 274 1.23 10.55 -21.10
C LEU A 274 -0.10 10.25 -21.80
N ALA A 275 -0.45 8.97 -21.87
CA ALA A 275 -1.74 8.52 -22.38
C ALA A 275 -2.78 8.47 -21.26
N GLY A 276 -3.66 9.48 -21.18
CA GLY A 276 -4.70 9.58 -20.16
C GLY A 276 -5.89 8.66 -20.38
N ALA A 277 -6.11 8.17 -21.61
CA ALA A 277 -7.19 7.24 -21.90
C ALA A 277 -7.10 5.94 -21.07
N GLY A 278 -8.23 5.53 -20.46
CA GLY A 278 -8.34 4.31 -19.68
C GLY A 278 -7.60 4.36 -18.34
N VAL A 279 -7.33 5.55 -17.80
CA VAL A 279 -6.87 5.75 -16.42
C VAL A 279 -8.08 5.83 -15.50
N GLU A 280 -8.31 4.76 -14.74
CA GLU A 280 -9.54 4.55 -13.94
C GLU A 280 -9.42 5.06 -12.49
N ASP A 281 -8.19 5.22 -12.01
CA ASP A 281 -7.89 5.56 -10.61
C ASP A 281 -6.52 6.24 -10.50
N GLU A 282 -6.24 6.88 -9.35
CA GLU A 282 -4.97 7.57 -9.08
C GLU A 282 -3.76 6.64 -9.21
N THR A 283 -3.90 5.37 -8.84
CA THR A 283 -2.81 4.39 -8.89
C THR A 283 -2.47 4.05 -10.36
N GLY A 284 -3.48 3.92 -11.22
CA GLY A 284 -3.32 3.80 -12.67
C GLY A 284 -2.69 5.05 -13.30
N LEU A 285 -2.98 6.24 -12.78
CA LEU A 285 -2.34 7.47 -13.25
C LEU A 285 -0.82 7.46 -12.99
N HIS A 286 -0.38 7.01 -11.82
CA HIS A 286 1.04 6.84 -11.51
C HIS A 286 1.71 5.77 -12.39
N CYS A 287 0.99 4.68 -12.72
CA CYS A 287 1.48 3.72 -13.71
C CYS A 287 1.69 4.38 -15.08
N ALA A 288 0.71 5.15 -15.56
CA ALA A 288 0.78 5.85 -16.84
C ALA A 288 1.92 6.90 -16.87
N LEU A 289 2.14 7.61 -15.77
CA LEU A 289 3.23 8.56 -15.61
C LEU A 289 4.60 7.88 -15.71
N GLY A 290 4.79 6.79 -14.96
CA GLY A 290 6.01 6.01 -15.02
C GLY A 290 6.31 5.49 -16.43
N GLU A 291 5.28 5.01 -17.12
CA GLU A 291 5.42 4.53 -18.50
C GLU A 291 5.73 5.63 -19.51
N ALA A 292 5.14 6.82 -19.35
CA ALA A 292 5.36 7.96 -20.23
C ALA A 292 6.82 8.41 -20.25
N VAL A 293 7.52 8.31 -19.11
CA VAL A 293 8.87 8.88 -18.94
C VAL A 293 9.99 7.84 -18.94
N ASN A 294 9.68 6.59 -18.59
CA ASN A 294 10.65 5.50 -18.48
C ASN A 294 10.33 4.29 -19.37
N GLY A 295 9.28 4.36 -20.19
CA GLY A 295 8.85 3.28 -21.08
C GLY A 295 7.97 2.22 -20.39
N PRO A 296 7.52 1.19 -21.11
CA PRO A 296 6.64 0.14 -20.60
C PRO A 296 7.06 -0.42 -19.23
N GLY A 297 6.14 -0.49 -18.27
CA GLY A 297 6.46 -0.89 -16.89
C GLY A 297 7.39 0.06 -16.14
N GLY A 298 7.54 1.30 -16.60
CA GLY A 298 8.40 2.30 -15.98
C GLY A 298 7.86 2.81 -14.64
N TYR A 299 8.77 3.20 -13.74
CA TYR A 299 8.44 3.81 -12.46
C TYR A 299 8.77 5.30 -12.48
N TYR A 300 7.89 6.14 -11.97
CA TYR A 300 8.19 7.55 -11.71
C TYR A 300 7.32 8.08 -10.56
N GLY A 301 7.44 7.45 -9.39
CA GLY A 301 6.64 7.77 -8.22
C GLY A 301 5.34 6.98 -8.18
N ARG A 302 4.99 6.45 -6.99
CA ARG A 302 3.78 5.64 -6.79
C ARG A 302 2.60 6.33 -6.12
N GLU A 303 2.88 7.51 -5.58
CA GLU A 303 1.92 8.41 -4.96
C GLU A 303 2.53 9.81 -4.99
N TRP A 304 1.79 10.79 -4.44
CA TRP A 304 2.15 12.21 -4.48
C TRP A 304 3.58 12.53 -4.02
N ASN A 305 4.02 12.03 -2.86
CA ASN A 305 5.34 12.33 -2.32
C ASN A 305 6.44 11.60 -3.12
N GLY A 306 6.26 10.32 -3.43
CA GLY A 306 7.19 9.57 -4.26
C GLY A 306 7.35 10.17 -5.67
N PHE A 307 6.27 10.71 -6.24
CA PHE A 307 6.31 11.46 -7.49
C PHE A 307 7.11 12.77 -7.33
N LYS A 308 6.87 13.52 -6.26
CA LYS A 308 7.63 14.74 -5.94
C LYS A 308 9.12 14.48 -5.72
N ASP A 309 9.47 13.34 -5.12
CA ASP A 309 10.85 12.93 -4.86
C ASP A 309 11.58 12.58 -6.17
N CYS A 310 10.87 12.06 -7.17
CA CYS A 310 11.46 11.73 -8.48
C CYS A 310 12.07 12.94 -9.19
N PHE A 311 11.61 14.17 -8.88
CA PHE A 311 12.20 15.39 -9.41
C PHE A 311 13.61 15.69 -8.89
N GLY A 312 14.04 15.04 -7.81
CA GLY A 312 15.37 15.18 -7.22
C GLY A 312 16.48 14.42 -7.96
N GLY A 313 16.14 13.60 -8.96
CA GLY A 313 17.08 12.76 -9.69
C GLY A 313 17.14 11.32 -9.19
N GLY A 314 17.74 10.43 -9.99
CA GLY A 314 17.86 8.99 -9.76
C GLY A 314 16.71 8.14 -10.31
N PHE A 315 15.72 8.77 -10.95
CA PHE A 315 14.48 8.13 -11.43
C PHE A 315 14.21 8.34 -12.92
N GLY A 316 15.18 8.84 -13.69
CA GLY A 316 15.04 9.08 -15.12
C GLY A 316 15.01 10.59 -15.42
N PRO A 317 13.92 11.14 -15.98
CA PRO A 317 13.92 12.57 -16.33
C PRO A 317 13.94 13.47 -15.11
N VAL A 318 14.68 14.58 -15.21
CA VAL A 318 14.73 15.63 -14.19
C VAL A 318 14.29 16.97 -14.80
N PRO A 319 13.59 17.83 -14.06
CA PRO A 319 13.20 19.14 -14.57
C PRO A 319 14.41 19.98 -15.02
N PRO A 320 14.28 20.81 -16.07
CA PRO A 320 13.06 21.06 -16.86
C PRO A 320 12.86 20.06 -18.02
N PHE A 321 11.62 19.69 -18.31
CA PHE A 321 11.20 18.93 -19.50
C PHE A 321 9.73 19.24 -19.88
N THR A 322 9.25 18.71 -21.00
CA THR A 322 7.84 18.84 -21.42
C THR A 322 7.10 17.53 -21.21
N LEU A 323 5.93 17.58 -20.58
CA LEU A 323 4.97 16.48 -20.54
C LEU A 323 3.72 16.85 -21.35
N VAL A 324 3.44 16.11 -22.43
CA VAL A 324 2.19 16.21 -23.19
C VAL A 324 1.23 15.15 -22.64
N TRP A 325 0.18 15.62 -21.98
CA TRP A 325 -0.82 14.77 -21.34
C TRP A 325 -2.06 14.70 -22.22
N HIS A 326 -2.18 13.60 -22.96
CA HIS A 326 -3.31 13.34 -23.85
C HIS A 326 -4.53 12.88 -23.05
N ASP A 327 -5.73 13.27 -23.50
CA ASP A 327 -7.00 12.91 -22.88
C ASP A 327 -7.09 13.42 -21.43
N PHE A 328 -6.53 14.61 -21.17
CA PHE A 328 -6.46 15.19 -19.82
C PHE A 328 -7.86 15.34 -19.20
N VAL A 329 -8.80 15.89 -19.97
CA VAL A 329 -10.19 16.11 -19.51
C VAL A 329 -10.91 14.77 -19.24
N ALA A 330 -10.61 13.73 -20.00
CA ALA A 330 -11.17 12.40 -19.74
C ALA A 330 -10.60 11.83 -18.44
N THR A 331 -9.29 11.97 -18.22
CA THR A 331 -8.63 11.54 -16.98
C THR A 331 -9.24 12.22 -15.74
N GLU A 332 -9.45 13.53 -15.79
CA GLU A 332 -10.12 14.29 -14.73
C GLU A 332 -11.53 13.76 -14.43
N ARG A 333 -12.33 13.49 -15.48
CA ARG A 333 -13.70 12.99 -15.34
C ARG A 333 -13.75 11.59 -14.75
N GLU A 334 -12.90 10.68 -15.23
CA GLU A 334 -12.85 9.31 -14.74
C GLU A 334 -12.44 9.26 -13.25
N LEU A 335 -11.41 10.01 -12.86
CA LEU A 335 -10.97 10.05 -11.46
C LEU A 335 -12.00 10.74 -10.54
N ALA A 336 -12.72 11.74 -11.04
CA ALA A 336 -13.84 12.33 -10.31
C ALA A 336 -14.99 11.32 -10.09
N ALA A 337 -15.26 10.45 -11.06
CA ALA A 337 -16.30 9.43 -10.97
C ALA A 337 -15.90 8.22 -10.10
N GLY A 338 -14.64 7.76 -10.21
CA GLY A 338 -14.12 6.62 -9.44
C GLY A 338 -13.95 6.89 -7.94
N ALA A 339 -13.86 8.16 -7.54
CA ALA A 339 -13.80 8.56 -6.14
C ALA A 339 -15.07 8.23 -5.34
N GLY A 340 -16.16 7.79 -5.98
CA GLY A 340 -17.41 7.36 -5.33
C GLY A 340 -17.41 5.94 -4.75
N GLY A 341 -16.33 5.15 -4.86
CA GLY A 341 -16.32 3.72 -4.53
C GLY A 341 -15.57 3.28 -3.26
N ALA A 342 -14.65 4.09 -2.72
CA ALA A 342 -13.89 3.77 -1.50
C ALA A 342 -13.41 5.06 -0.80
N PRO A 343 -13.63 5.25 0.51
CA PRO A 343 -13.02 6.35 1.26
C PRO A 343 -11.52 6.08 1.39
N GLY A 344 -10.70 6.99 0.88
CA GLY A 344 -9.23 6.93 0.99
C GLY A 344 -8.45 6.87 -0.33
N ALA A 345 -9.11 6.68 -1.48
CA ALA A 345 -8.45 6.57 -2.79
C ALA A 345 -8.59 7.79 -3.71
N GLY A 346 -9.25 8.85 -3.24
CA GLY A 346 -9.42 10.10 -3.97
C GLY A 346 -9.16 11.27 -3.03
N ARG A 347 -7.93 11.82 -3.04
CA ARG A 347 -7.69 13.09 -2.35
C ARG A 347 -8.44 14.17 -3.12
N ALA A 348 -9.44 14.79 -2.50
CA ALA A 348 -9.80 16.15 -2.90
C ALA A 348 -8.51 16.97 -2.83
N GLY A 349 -8.29 17.83 -3.81
CA GLY A 349 -7.04 18.56 -3.88
C GLY A 349 -6.71 19.28 -2.58
N GLN A 350 -5.43 19.55 -2.30
CA GLN A 350 -5.03 20.38 -1.16
C GLN A 350 -5.73 21.76 -1.18
N ASP A 351 -6.18 22.21 -2.36
CA ASP A 351 -6.97 23.43 -2.55
C ASP A 351 -8.50 23.25 -2.44
N GLY A 352 -8.99 22.01 -2.31
CA GLY A 352 -10.40 21.63 -2.20
C GLY A 352 -11.24 21.93 -3.44
N ARG A 353 -10.63 22.34 -4.57
CA ARG A 353 -11.31 22.84 -5.77
C ARG A 353 -10.90 22.14 -7.06
N SER A 354 -9.72 21.54 -7.09
CA SER A 354 -9.15 20.91 -8.28
C SER A 354 -9.15 19.38 -8.16
N GLY A 355 -9.30 18.69 -9.30
CA GLY A 355 -9.10 17.24 -9.39
C GLY A 355 -7.61 16.87 -9.23
N TYR A 356 -7.36 15.62 -8.84
CA TYR A 356 -6.02 15.10 -8.61
C TYR A 356 -5.07 15.25 -9.84
N PRO A 357 -5.51 14.99 -11.10
CA PRO A 357 -4.68 15.25 -12.27
C PRO A 357 -4.20 16.70 -12.41
N GLU A 358 -5.09 17.67 -12.20
CA GLU A 358 -4.75 19.10 -12.25
C GLU A 358 -3.77 19.50 -11.14
N GLU A 359 -3.86 18.91 -9.95
CA GLU A 359 -2.87 19.14 -8.89
C GLU A 359 -1.49 18.61 -9.25
N LEU A 360 -1.41 17.41 -9.83
CA LEU A 360 -0.15 16.85 -10.33
C LEU A 360 0.44 17.75 -11.42
N ALA A 361 -0.39 18.24 -12.35
CA ALA A 361 0.06 19.16 -13.39
C ALA A 361 0.64 20.46 -12.81
N ARG A 362 -0.02 21.06 -11.82
CA ARG A 362 0.49 22.26 -11.14
C ARG A 362 1.77 22.00 -10.35
N LEU A 363 1.87 20.84 -9.70
CA LEU A 363 3.09 20.42 -9.01
C LEU A 363 4.25 20.34 -10.00
N MET A 364 4.06 19.69 -11.15
CA MET A 364 5.04 19.63 -12.24
C MET A 364 5.45 21.04 -12.71
N GLU A 365 4.48 21.91 -12.99
CA GLU A 365 4.71 23.30 -13.42
C GLU A 365 5.51 24.10 -12.39
N SER A 366 5.21 23.93 -11.10
CA SER A 366 5.96 24.57 -10.00
C SER A 366 7.42 24.13 -9.92
N ARG A 367 7.76 22.98 -10.53
CA ARG A 367 9.11 22.43 -10.60
C ARG A 367 9.81 22.68 -11.93
N GLY A 368 9.20 23.48 -12.82
CA GLY A 368 9.78 23.83 -14.12
C GLY A 368 9.52 22.83 -15.24
N ILE A 369 8.58 21.90 -15.04
CA ILE A 369 8.09 21.00 -16.09
C ILE A 369 6.95 21.69 -16.83
N ARG A 370 7.02 21.76 -18.17
CA ARG A 370 5.93 22.28 -18.98
C ARG A 370 4.87 21.19 -19.20
N VAL A 371 3.66 21.38 -18.69
CA VAL A 371 2.55 20.43 -18.91
C VAL A 371 1.63 20.95 -20.02
N VAL A 372 1.54 20.21 -21.12
CA VAL A 372 0.58 20.46 -22.20
C VAL A 372 -0.61 19.53 -21.99
N ARG A 373 -1.75 20.10 -21.57
CA ARG A 373 -3.03 19.39 -21.42
C ARG A 373 -3.65 19.28 -22.81
N ALA A 374 -3.63 18.08 -23.41
CA ALA A 374 -4.02 17.81 -24.80
C ALA A 374 -5.31 17.00 -24.92
#